data_AF-A0A9D5CBD6-F1
#
_entry.id   AF-A0A9D5CBD6-F1
#
_cell.length_a   1.000
_cell.length_b   1.000
_cell.length_c   1.000
_cell.angle_alpha   90.00
_cell.angle_beta   90.00
_cell.angle_gamma   90.00
#
_symmetry.space_group_name_H-M   'P 1'
#
loop_
_entity.id
_entity.type
_entity.pdbx_description
1 polymer ?
#
loop_
_entity_poly.entity_id
_entity_poly.type
_entity_poly.pdbx_seq_one_letter_code
_entity_poly.pdbx_strand_id
1 'polypeptide(L)'
;MDNSAVLREWFQRVDSNSTGNITAPQLKSAFAVGNLEFPLSIVQQMIRMYDFDRNGTMNFEEFVALNKFLLKVQNAFSSLDRRGLGFLTPDDVYEALVKLGFSLDSPAFYTLCEQSFQFF
;
A
#
# COMPACT_ATOMS: atom_id res chain seq x y z
N MET A 1 -19.78 -4.03 -9.41
CA MET A 1 -19.76 -5.47 -9.11
C MET A 1 -18.71 -5.67 -8.04
N ASP A 2 -19.09 -6.27 -6.91
CA ASP A 2 -18.18 -6.47 -5.79
C ASP A 2 -17.04 -7.39 -6.25
N ASN A 3 -15.81 -6.88 -6.26
CA ASN A 3 -14.62 -7.61 -6.70
C ASN A 3 -14.19 -8.68 -5.67
N SER A 4 -15.07 -9.00 -4.71
CA SER A 4 -14.82 -9.89 -3.57
C SER A 4 -14.45 -11.31 -3.99
N ALA A 5 -14.98 -11.81 -5.11
CA ALA A 5 -14.57 -13.11 -5.66
C ALA A 5 -13.10 -13.11 -6.12
N VAL A 6 -12.71 -12.09 -6.90
CA VAL A 6 -11.32 -11.94 -7.37
C VAL A 6 -10.36 -11.69 -6.20
N LEU A 7 -10.78 -10.88 -5.22
CA LEU A 7 -10.00 -10.64 -4.00
C LEU A 7 -9.84 -11.90 -3.17
N ARG A 8 -10.87 -12.77 -3.12
CA ARG A 8 -10.80 -14.05 -2.42
C ARG A 8 -9.86 -15.03 -3.12
N GLU A 9 -9.90 -15.11 -4.44
CA GLU A 9 -8.93 -15.91 -5.20
C GLU A 9 -7.50 -15.41 -5.03
N TRP A 10 -7.31 -14.08 -4.98
CA TRP A 10 -5.99 -13.51 -4.75
C TRP A 10 -5.52 -13.80 -3.32
N PHE A 11 -6.40 -13.61 -2.33
CA PHE A 11 -6.12 -13.96 -0.94
C PHE A 11 -5.70 -15.42 -0.79
N GLN A 12 -6.43 -16.35 -1.42
CA GLN A 12 -6.08 -17.77 -1.40
C GLN A 12 -4.74 -18.08 -2.09
N ARG A 13 -4.39 -17.34 -3.14
CA ARG A 13 -3.07 -17.46 -3.77
C ARG A 13 -1.94 -16.99 -2.86
N VAL A 14 -2.17 -15.95 -2.06
CA VAL A 14 -1.18 -15.42 -1.11
C VAL A 14 -1.08 -16.29 0.15
N ASP A 15 -2.21 -16.74 0.69
CA ASP A 15 -2.28 -17.71 1.78
C ASP A 15 -1.98 -19.13 1.30
N SER A 16 -0.72 -19.35 0.90
CA SER A 16 -0.20 -20.62 0.38
C SER A 16 -0.47 -21.83 1.28
N ASN A 17 -0.63 -21.59 2.58
CA ASN A 17 -0.81 -22.61 3.59
C ASN A 17 -2.29 -22.81 3.98
N SER A 18 -3.21 -22.04 3.37
CA SER A 18 -4.66 -22.08 3.65
C SER A 18 -4.99 -21.95 5.14
N THR A 19 -4.24 -21.09 5.84
CA THR A 19 -4.39 -20.85 7.28
C THR A 19 -5.57 -19.92 7.59
N GLY A 20 -6.12 -19.25 6.57
CA GLY A 20 -7.09 -18.18 6.71
C GLY A 20 -6.46 -16.82 7.04
N ASN A 21 -5.14 -16.74 7.12
CA ASN A 21 -4.40 -15.53 7.46
C ASN A 21 -3.13 -15.39 6.61
N ILE A 22 -2.78 -14.15 6.26
CA ILE A 22 -1.58 -13.82 5.49
C ILE A 22 -0.50 -13.28 6.44
N THR A 23 0.69 -13.85 6.36
CA THR A 23 1.87 -13.36 7.07
C THR A 23 2.62 -12.31 6.25
N ALA A 24 3.46 -11.48 6.91
CA ALA A 24 4.27 -10.48 6.21
C ALA A 24 5.18 -11.07 5.11
N PRO A 25 5.84 -12.24 5.29
CA PRO A 25 6.60 -12.86 4.22
C PRO A 25 5.73 -13.28 3.02
N GLN A 26 4.54 -13.83 3.25
CA GLN A 26 3.61 -14.21 2.17
C GLN A 26 3.15 -12.98 1.38
N LEU A 27 2.78 -11.90 2.08
CA LEU A 27 2.39 -10.65 1.45
C LEU A 27 3.55 -10.01 0.66
N LYS A 28 4.77 -10.06 1.19
CA LYS A 28 5.97 -9.59 0.48
C LYS A 28 6.19 -10.37 -0.83
N SER A 29 6.08 -11.70 -0.78
CA SER A 29 6.20 -12.54 -1.98
C SER A 29 5.11 -12.23 -3.00
N ALA A 30 3.88 -11.97 -2.54
CA ALA A 30 2.78 -11.58 -3.43
C ALA A 30 3.04 -10.25 -4.14
N PHE A 31 3.60 -9.26 -3.45
CA PHE A 31 4.01 -7.99 -4.07
C PHE A 31 5.14 -8.18 -5.08
N ALA A 32 6.11 -9.04 -4.79
CA ALA A 32 7.21 -9.34 -5.71
C ALA A 32 6.72 -9.93 -7.05
N VAL A 33 5.65 -10.75 -7.03
CA VAL A 33 5.01 -11.25 -8.26
C VAL A 33 4.42 -10.12 -9.12
N GLY A 34 4.01 -9.02 -8.49
CA GLY A 34 3.53 -7.81 -9.16
C GLY A 34 4.63 -6.80 -9.51
N ASN A 35 5.91 -7.19 -9.48
CA ASN A 35 7.07 -6.31 -9.62
C ASN A 35 7.13 -5.17 -8.58
N LEU A 36 6.50 -5.37 -7.41
CA LEU A 36 6.57 -4.43 -6.30
C LEU A 36 7.49 -5.00 -5.23
N GLU A 37 8.71 -4.45 -5.14
CA GLU A 37 9.67 -4.85 -4.12
C GLU A 37 9.63 -3.91 -2.92
N PHE A 38 9.09 -4.40 -1.81
CA PHE A 38 9.11 -3.70 -0.53
C PHE A 38 10.01 -4.40 0.48
N PRO A 39 10.77 -3.67 1.32
CA PRO A 39 11.42 -4.23 2.50
C PRO A 39 10.41 -4.92 3.41
N LEU A 40 10.81 -6.01 4.07
CA LEU A 40 9.91 -6.75 4.98
C LEU A 40 9.36 -5.85 6.09
N SER A 41 10.16 -4.90 6.59
CA SER A 41 9.75 -3.92 7.61
C SER A 41 8.57 -3.06 7.16
N ILE A 42 8.53 -2.67 5.89
CA ILE A 42 7.43 -1.88 5.30
C ILE A 42 6.18 -2.74 5.16
N VAL A 43 6.32 -3.98 4.68
CA VAL A 43 5.18 -4.91 4.59
C VAL A 43 4.59 -5.22 5.98
N GLN A 44 5.44 -5.36 7.00
CA GLN A 44 4.99 -5.50 8.38
C GLN A 44 4.28 -4.25 8.90
N GLN A 45 4.72 -3.04 8.52
CA GLN A 45 3.98 -1.81 8.83
C GLN A 45 2.60 -1.80 8.17
N MET A 46 2.52 -2.20 6.89
CA MET A 46 1.24 -2.31 6.18
C MET A 46 0.27 -3.26 6.89
N ILE A 47 0.75 -4.42 7.35
CA ILE A 47 -0.08 -5.34 8.14
C ILE A 47 -0.52 -4.67 9.44
N ARG A 48 0.41 -4.10 10.22
CA ARG A 48 0.07 -3.42 11.49
C ARG A 48 -0.96 -2.29 11.36
N MET A 49 -1.05 -1.63 10.22
CA MET A 49 -2.04 -0.57 9.99
C MET A 49 -3.47 -1.09 9.86
N TYR A 50 -3.64 -2.35 9.46
CA TYR A 50 -4.94 -2.96 9.17
C TYR A 50 -5.24 -4.21 10.00
N ASP A 51 -4.28 -4.69 10.80
CA ASP A 51 -4.41 -5.77 11.78
C ASP A 51 -5.22 -5.30 12.99
N PHE A 52 -6.55 -5.46 12.91
CA PHE A 52 -7.49 -4.97 13.91
C PHE A 52 -7.56 -5.89 15.13
N ASP A 53 -7.36 -7.19 14.92
CA ASP A 53 -7.35 -8.19 16.00
C ASP A 53 -5.98 -8.32 16.70
N ARG A 54 -4.94 -7.69 16.13
CA ARG A 54 -3.56 -7.62 16.64
C ARG A 54 -2.88 -8.99 16.73
N ASN A 55 -3.24 -9.91 15.84
CA ASN A 55 -2.65 -11.24 15.82
C ASN A 55 -1.31 -11.29 15.05
N GLY A 56 -0.88 -10.18 14.44
CA GLY A 56 0.37 -10.06 13.69
C GLY A 56 0.31 -10.62 12.26
N THR A 57 -0.89 -11.01 11.81
CA THR A 57 -1.19 -11.54 10.48
C THR A 57 -2.38 -10.77 9.90
N MET A 58 -2.83 -11.14 8.70
CA MET A 58 -3.89 -10.43 7.99
C MET A 58 -4.97 -11.40 7.54
N ASN A 59 -6.16 -11.28 8.10
CA ASN A 59 -7.32 -12.05 7.66
C ASN A 59 -7.93 -11.46 6.37
N PHE A 60 -8.96 -12.11 5.82
CA PHE A 60 -9.56 -11.68 4.56
C PHE A 60 -10.19 -10.28 4.61
N GLU A 61 -10.81 -9.90 5.72
CA GLU A 61 -11.48 -8.59 5.84
C GLU A 61 -10.46 -7.45 5.90
N GLU A 62 -9.39 -7.64 6.67
CA GLU A 62 -8.25 -6.73 6.78
C GLU A 62 -7.53 -6.61 5.43
N PHE A 63 -7.39 -7.75 4.73
CA PHE A 63 -6.84 -7.81 3.40
C PHE A 63 -7.65 -6.97 2.40
N VAL A 64 -8.99 -7.06 2.44
CA VAL A 64 -9.88 -6.23 1.60
C VAL A 64 -9.72 -4.74 1.93
N ALA A 65 -9.56 -4.38 3.21
CA ALA A 65 -9.32 -3.00 3.62
C ALA A 65 -7.99 -2.45 3.07
N LEU A 66 -6.91 -3.23 3.19
CA LEU A 66 -5.61 -2.89 2.60
C LEU A 66 -5.72 -2.73 1.08
N ASN A 67 -6.37 -3.67 0.38
CA ASN A 67 -6.53 -3.60 -1.08
C ASN A 67 -7.30 -2.35 -1.51
N LYS A 68 -8.36 -1.96 -0.79
CA LYS A 68 -9.10 -0.71 -1.05
C LYS A 68 -8.19 0.51 -0.92
N PHE A 69 -7.30 0.53 0.07
CA PHE A 69 -6.32 1.59 0.23
C PHE A 69 -5.30 1.61 -0.91
N LEU A 70 -4.73 0.46 -1.27
CA LEU A 70 -3.78 0.35 -2.38
C LEU A 70 -4.40 0.81 -3.71
N LEU A 71 -5.66 0.49 -3.99
CA LEU A 71 -6.37 0.98 -5.17
C LEU A 71 -6.54 2.50 -5.16
N LYS A 72 -6.83 3.11 -4.00
CA LYS A 72 -6.88 4.58 -3.88
C LYS A 72 -5.53 5.21 -4.17
N VAL A 73 -4.45 4.63 -3.63
CA VAL A 73 -3.08 5.08 -3.87
C VAL A 73 -2.72 4.94 -5.35
N GLN A 74 -3.03 3.79 -5.97
CA GLN A 74 -2.77 3.56 -7.39
C GLN A 74 -3.55 4.54 -8.27
N ASN A 75 -4.83 4.80 -7.98
CA ASN A 75 -5.64 5.77 -8.72
C ASN A 75 -5.09 7.20 -8.56
N ALA A 76 -4.66 7.57 -7.35
CA ALA A 76 -4.00 8.85 -7.13
C ALA A 76 -2.71 8.92 -7.97
N PHE A 77 -1.85 7.90 -7.89
CA PHE A 77 -0.59 7.81 -8.63
C PHE A 77 -0.81 7.91 -10.15
N SER A 78 -1.71 7.11 -10.73
CA SER A 78 -2.01 7.15 -12.16
C SER A 78 -2.62 8.47 -12.61
N SER A 79 -3.33 9.18 -11.73
CA SER A 79 -3.87 10.52 -12.06
C SER A 79 -2.82 11.64 -12.04
N LEU A 80 -1.68 11.38 -11.39
CA LEU A 80 -0.61 12.35 -11.13
C LEU A 80 0.61 12.10 -12.01
N ASP A 81 0.95 10.84 -12.30
CA ASP A 81 1.95 10.46 -13.29
C ASP A 81 1.44 10.69 -14.72
N ARG A 82 1.04 11.94 -15.01
CA ARG A 82 0.55 12.39 -16.32
C ARG A 82 1.62 12.31 -17.41
N ARG A 83 2.88 12.17 -17.01
CA ARG A 83 4.04 12.16 -17.91
C ARG A 83 4.56 10.74 -18.16
N GLY A 84 4.06 9.72 -17.45
CA GLY A 84 4.47 8.33 -17.60
C GLY A 84 5.95 8.12 -17.27
N LEU A 85 6.49 8.93 -16.35
CA LEU A 85 7.92 8.92 -16.02
C LEU A 85 8.27 7.82 -15.02
N GLY A 86 7.26 7.21 -14.37
CA GLY A 86 7.46 6.14 -13.39
C GLY A 86 7.93 6.63 -12.01
N PHE A 87 8.00 7.95 -11.80
CA PHE A 87 8.28 8.57 -10.51
C PHE A 87 7.40 9.81 -10.32
N LEU A 88 7.04 10.10 -9.07
CA LEU A 88 6.32 11.32 -8.70
C LEU A 88 7.31 12.37 -8.21
N THR A 89 7.12 13.61 -8.64
CA THR A 89 7.81 14.76 -8.05
C THR A 89 7.17 15.12 -6.70
N PRO A 90 7.88 15.85 -5.82
CA PRO A 90 7.29 16.35 -4.58
C PRO A 90 6.00 17.14 -4.80
N ASP A 91 5.92 17.92 -5.89
CA ASP A 91 4.72 18.67 -6.23
C ASP A 91 3.54 17.75 -6.61
N ASP A 92 3.82 16.65 -7.33
CA ASP A 92 2.80 15.63 -7.64
C ASP A 92 2.27 14.97 -6.36
N VAL A 93 3.15 14.68 -5.40
CA VAL A 93 2.76 14.10 -4.10
C VAL A 93 1.95 15.10 -3.27
N TYR A 94 2.30 16.38 -3.29
CA TYR A 94 1.53 17.43 -2.62
C TYR A 94 0.12 17.53 -3.21
N GLU A 95 -0.01 17.57 -4.54
CA GLU A 95 -1.31 17.53 -5.21
C GLU A 95 -2.11 16.27 -4.86
N ALA A 96 -1.44 15.12 -4.72
CA ALA A 96 -2.06 13.86 -4.30
C ALA A 96 -2.73 13.99 -2.92
N LEU A 97 -1.97 14.51 -1.96
CA LEU A 97 -2.40 14.61 -0.57
C LEU A 97 -3.62 15.54 -0.47
N VAL A 98 -3.59 16.67 -1.17
CA VAL A 98 -4.73 17.60 -1.24
C VAL A 98 -5.96 16.93 -1.85
N LYS A 99 -5.82 16.17 -2.95
CA LYS A 99 -6.93 15.42 -3.56
C LYS A 99 -7.48 14.32 -2.66
N LEU A 100 -6.64 13.71 -1.83
CA LEU A 100 -7.05 12.70 -0.83
C LEU A 100 -7.70 13.33 0.41
N GLY A 101 -7.74 14.66 0.51
CA GLY A 101 -8.38 15.40 1.60
C GLY A 101 -7.43 15.80 2.74
N PHE A 102 -6.12 15.66 2.55
CA PHE A 102 -5.11 16.07 3.52
C PHE A 102 -4.51 17.43 3.15
N SER A 103 -4.48 18.36 4.10
CA SER A 103 -3.74 19.63 3.95
C SER A 103 -2.56 19.62 4.91
N LEU A 104 -1.35 19.69 4.36
CA LEU A 104 -0.11 19.91 5.12
C LEU A 104 0.40 21.30 4.77
N ASP A 105 0.90 22.03 5.77
CA ASP A 105 1.64 23.26 5.50
C ASP A 105 2.94 22.92 4.76
N SER A 106 3.37 23.81 3.85
CA SER A 106 4.55 23.56 3.00
C SER A 106 5.80 23.15 3.79
N PRO A 107 6.16 23.79 4.93
CA PRO A 107 7.32 23.37 5.73
C PRO A 107 7.22 21.93 6.23
N ALA A 108 6.07 21.50 6.77
CA ALA A 108 5.87 20.13 7.23
C ALA A 108 5.94 19.12 6.08
N PHE A 109 5.37 19.46 4.92
CA PHE A 109 5.41 18.60 3.74
C PHE A 109 6.84 18.38 3.22
N TYR A 110 7.60 19.46 3.00
CA TYR A 110 8.97 19.35 2.51
C TYR A 110 9.89 18.65 3.51
N THR A 111 9.68 18.86 4.81
CA THR A 111 10.44 18.14 5.86
C THR A 111 10.20 16.62 5.79
N LEU A 112 8.95 16.18 5.56
CA LEU A 112 8.64 14.76 5.39
C LEU A 112 9.26 14.17 4.12
N CYS A 113 9.25 14.94 3.02
CA CYS A 113 9.94 14.54 1.78
C CYS A 113 11.45 14.39 1.99
N GLU A 114 12.10 15.34 2.67
CA GLU A 114 13.54 15.31 2.93
C GLU A 114 13.96 14.13 3.83
N GLN A 115 13.17 13.80 4.86
CA GLN A 115 13.43 12.64 5.73
C GLN A 115 13.34 11.30 5.00
N SER A 116 12.58 11.25 3.89
CA SER A 116 12.40 10.05 3.08
C SER A 116 13.58 9.78 2.12
N PHE A 117 14.39 10.80 1.81
CA PHE A 117 15.56 10.70 0.92
C PHE A 117 16.86 10.34 1.64
N GLN A 118 16.86 10.22 2.98
CA GLN A 118 18.07 9.90 3.76
C GLN A 118 18.34 8.39 3.92
N PHE A 119 17.51 7.51 3.33
CA PHE A 119 17.60 6.06 3.46
C PHE A 119 17.74 5.30 2.12
N PHE A 120 18.12 5.97 1.04
CA PHE A 120 18.62 5.33 -0.18
C PHE A 120 20.06 5.75 -0.47
#